data_AF-A0A1Z4RCH1-F1
#
_entry.id   AF-A0A1Z4RCH1-F1
#
_cell.length_a   1.000
_cell.length_b   1.000
_cell.length_c   1.000
_cell.angle_alpha   90.00
_cell.angle_beta   90.00
_cell.angle_gamma   90.00
#
_symmetry.space_group_name_H-M   'P 1'
#
loop_
_entity.id
_entity.type
_entity.pdbx_description
1 polymer ?
#
loop_
_entity_poly.entity_id
_entity_poly.type
_entity_poly.pdbx_seq_one_letter_code
_entity_poly.pdbx_strand_id
1 'polypeptide(L)'
;MDDLEELVKEISRFEAIIADWEESQRGVAVGLKRAIETLHKEALTRLIKSVKQESMPALKNAVADKVVYGVLLYHELVKPPQPSLEQRLKAAIEEVRPNLKNHHGDVELVSIKLPDTVEIRLMGTCRNCPTSHLTLSQGIEQAIQTYCPEIKHVMAVK
;
A
#
# COMPACT_ATOMS: atom_id res chain seq x y z
N MET A 1 -7.71 -19.23 -13.77
CA MET A 1 -6.46 -19.36 -13.01
C MET A 1 -5.54 -18.27 -13.56
N ASP A 2 -5.04 -17.36 -12.72
CA ASP A 2 -4.31 -16.16 -13.19
C ASP A 2 -2.92 -16.59 -13.70
N ASP A 3 -2.56 -16.21 -14.93
CA ASP A 3 -1.29 -16.61 -15.60
C ASP A 3 -0.07 -16.27 -14.74
N LEU A 4 -0.16 -15.16 -14.00
CA LEU A 4 0.87 -14.72 -13.06
C LEU A 4 1.09 -15.70 -11.88
N GLU A 5 0.02 -16.29 -11.33
CA GLU A 5 0.14 -17.20 -10.19
C GLU A 5 0.87 -18.49 -10.58
N GLU A 6 0.67 -18.98 -11.80
CA GLU A 6 1.33 -20.16 -12.31
C GLU A 6 2.84 -19.91 -12.52
N LEU A 7 3.19 -18.79 -13.13
CA LEU A 7 4.58 -18.35 -13.30
C LEU A 7 5.31 -18.21 -11.95
N VAL A 8 4.68 -17.56 -10.97
CA VAL A 8 5.24 -17.39 -9.62
C VAL A 8 5.40 -18.73 -8.91
N LYS A 9 4.43 -19.62 -9.05
CA LYS A 9 4.48 -20.97 -8.45
C LYS A 9 5.63 -21.79 -9.02
N GLU A 10 5.87 -21.70 -10.32
CA GLU A 10 6.98 -22.41 -10.95
C GLU A 10 8.35 -21.87 -10.50
N ILE A 11 8.53 -20.55 -10.44
CA ILE A 11 9.74 -19.93 -9.88
C ILE A 11 9.96 -20.41 -8.43
N SER A 12 8.92 -20.33 -7.60
CA SER A 12 8.98 -20.72 -6.18
C SER A 12 9.36 -22.20 -6.02
N ARG A 13 8.88 -23.07 -6.91
CA ARG A 13 9.25 -24.49 -6.94
C ARG A 13 10.76 -24.66 -7.17
N PHE A 14 11.34 -23.97 -8.14
CA PHE A 14 12.77 -24.07 -8.41
C PHE A 14 13.61 -23.45 -7.30
N GLU A 15 13.17 -22.33 -6.71
CA GLU A 15 13.84 -21.73 -5.56
C GLU A 15 13.88 -22.66 -4.35
N ALA A 16 12.79 -23.38 -4.08
CA ALA A 16 12.74 -24.38 -3.02
C ALA A 16 13.74 -25.53 -3.27
N ILE A 17 13.83 -26.03 -4.51
CA ILE A 17 14.80 -27.07 -4.88
C ILE A 17 16.24 -26.57 -4.69
N ILE A 18 16.53 -25.34 -5.15
CA ILE A 18 17.85 -24.73 -5.05
C ILE A 18 18.25 -24.48 -3.59
N ALA A 19 17.28 -24.22 -2.70
CA ALA A 19 17.56 -23.99 -1.28
C ALA A 19 18.18 -25.22 -0.60
N ASP A 20 17.78 -26.43 -1.03
CA ASP A 20 18.23 -27.72 -0.50
C ASP A 20 19.56 -28.21 -1.13
N TRP A 21 20.11 -27.49 -2.11
CA TRP A 21 21.38 -27.85 -2.74
C TRP A 21 22.59 -27.56 -1.85
N GLU A 22 23.69 -28.27 -2.12
CA GLU A 22 25.00 -27.95 -1.54
C GLU A 22 25.41 -26.51 -1.83
N GLU A 23 26.17 -25.90 -0.91
CA GLU A 23 26.50 -24.47 -0.98
C GLU A 23 27.16 -24.05 -2.30
N SER A 24 28.04 -24.89 -2.85
CA SER A 24 28.71 -24.64 -4.13
C SER A 24 27.72 -24.59 -5.30
N GLN A 25 26.80 -25.56 -5.37
CA GLN A 25 25.78 -25.66 -6.42
C GLN A 25 24.75 -24.53 -6.30
N ARG A 26 24.27 -24.28 -5.07
CA ARG A 26 23.36 -23.17 -4.77
C ARG A 26 23.99 -21.83 -5.14
N GLY A 27 25.28 -21.65 -4.85
CA GLY A 27 26.04 -20.45 -5.21
C GLY A 27 26.05 -20.19 -6.72
N VAL A 28 26.25 -21.22 -7.54
CA VAL A 28 26.20 -21.10 -9.01
C VAL A 28 24.81 -20.72 -9.50
N ALA A 29 23.77 -21.39 -9.00
CA ALA A 29 22.39 -21.13 -9.41
C ALA A 29 21.93 -19.70 -9.05
N VAL A 30 22.19 -19.28 -7.80
CA VAL A 30 21.88 -17.93 -7.33
C VAL A 30 22.70 -16.88 -8.07
N GLY A 31 23.98 -17.16 -8.36
CA GLY A 31 24.84 -16.29 -9.14
C GLY A 31 24.32 -16.07 -10.57
N LEU A 32 23.92 -17.15 -11.25
CA LEU A 32 23.31 -17.09 -12.58
C LEU A 32 21.99 -16.30 -12.56
N LYS A 33 21.10 -16.60 -11.61
CA LYS A 33 19.83 -15.88 -11.42
C LYS A 33 20.08 -14.38 -11.28
N ARG A 34 20.99 -13.98 -10.39
CA ARG A 34 21.33 -12.57 -10.17
C ARG A 34 21.92 -11.89 -11.41
N ALA A 35 22.76 -12.59 -12.16
CA ALA A 35 23.35 -12.05 -13.40
C ALA A 35 22.26 -11.76 -14.44
N ILE A 36 21.31 -12.68 -14.63
CA ILE A 36 20.17 -12.50 -15.53
C ILE A 36 19.27 -11.36 -15.04
N GLU A 37 18.95 -11.30 -13.75
CA GLU A 37 18.12 -10.24 -13.17
C GLU A 37 18.76 -8.85 -13.31
N THR A 38 20.08 -8.76 -13.18
CA THR A 38 20.82 -7.52 -13.37
C THR A 38 20.71 -7.05 -14.82
N LEU A 39 20.87 -7.98 -15.77
CA LEU A 39 20.69 -7.70 -17.20
C LEU A 39 19.26 -7.23 -17.50
N HIS A 40 18.25 -7.93 -16.96
CA HIS A 40 16.84 -7.56 -17.11
C HIS A 40 16.54 -6.18 -16.54
N LYS A 41 17.00 -5.89 -15.31
CA LYS A 41 16.81 -4.58 -14.68
C LYS A 41 17.40 -3.46 -15.54
N GLU A 42 18.59 -3.65 -16.10
CA GLU A 42 19.21 -2.64 -16.98
C GLU A 42 18.43 -2.47 -18.29
N ALA A 43 18.03 -3.57 -18.93
CA ALA A 43 17.24 -3.53 -20.17
C ALA A 43 15.88 -2.83 -19.96
N LEU A 44 15.14 -3.22 -18.92
CA LEU A 44 13.87 -2.62 -18.55
C LEU A 44 14.03 -1.14 -18.18
N THR A 45 15.09 -0.77 -17.46
CA THR A 45 15.36 0.64 -17.13
C THR A 45 15.53 1.49 -18.39
N ARG A 46 16.30 1.01 -19.37
CA ARG A 46 16.51 1.71 -20.65
C ARG A 46 15.23 1.77 -21.47
N LEU A 47 14.49 0.66 -21.55
CA LEU A 47 13.20 0.60 -22.24
C LEU A 47 12.21 1.59 -21.64
N ILE A 48 12.03 1.57 -20.32
CA ILE A 48 11.14 2.50 -19.61
C ILE A 48 11.56 3.94 -19.91
N LYS A 49 12.85 4.27 -19.85
CA LYS A 49 13.33 5.63 -20.17
C LYS A 49 12.98 6.03 -21.60
N SER A 50 13.16 5.15 -22.58
CA SER A 50 12.82 5.40 -23.99
C SER A 50 11.32 5.61 -24.17
N VAL A 51 10.50 4.66 -23.69
CA VAL A 51 9.04 4.74 -23.82
C VAL A 51 8.47 5.94 -23.06
N LYS A 52 9.06 6.29 -21.91
CA LYS A 52 8.68 7.48 -21.13
C LYS A 52 8.87 8.78 -21.92
N GLN A 53 9.93 8.86 -22.74
CA GLN A 53 10.21 10.02 -23.59
C GLN A 53 9.22 10.12 -24.76
N GLU A 54 8.74 8.98 -25.27
CA GLU A 54 7.81 8.93 -26.39
C GLU A 54 6.34 9.06 -25.97
N SER A 55 5.90 8.29 -24.97
CA SER A 55 4.49 8.24 -24.54
C SER A 55 4.33 7.77 -23.09
N MET A 56 4.16 8.73 -22.20
CA MET A 56 3.72 8.49 -20.82
C MET A 56 2.39 7.72 -20.72
N PRO A 57 1.35 8.00 -21.53
CA PRO A 57 0.10 7.23 -21.50
C PRO A 57 0.30 5.76 -21.83
N ALA A 58 1.15 5.42 -22.82
CA ALA A 58 1.44 4.03 -23.16
C ALA A 58 2.12 3.30 -22.00
N LEU A 59 3.10 3.95 -21.35
CA LEU A 59 3.75 3.39 -20.17
C LEU A 59 2.75 3.14 -19.02
N LYS A 60 1.86 4.10 -18.74
CA LYS A 60 0.81 3.91 -17.72
C LYS A 60 -0.12 2.74 -18.03
N ASN A 61 -0.49 2.57 -19.30
CA ASN A 61 -1.34 1.46 -19.73
C ASN A 61 -0.61 0.11 -19.55
N ALA A 62 0.67 0.04 -19.95
CA ALA A 62 1.47 -1.19 -19.77
C ALA A 62 1.61 -1.59 -18.31
N VAL A 63 1.82 -0.62 -17.40
CA VAL A 63 1.96 -0.89 -15.95
C VAL A 63 0.63 -1.29 -15.29
N ALA A 64 -0.51 -1.12 -15.96
CA ALA A 64 -1.80 -1.62 -15.47
C ALA A 64 -1.94 -3.15 -15.64
N ASP A 65 -1.11 -3.78 -16.47
CA ASP A 65 -1.01 -5.23 -16.55
C ASP A 65 -0.33 -5.81 -15.31
N LYS A 66 -0.90 -6.87 -14.74
CA LYS A 66 -0.43 -7.47 -13.48
C LYS A 66 0.96 -8.09 -13.59
N VAL A 67 1.25 -8.77 -14.71
CA VAL A 67 2.55 -9.42 -14.93
C VAL A 67 3.62 -8.36 -15.11
N VAL A 68 3.34 -7.34 -15.94
CA VAL A 68 4.24 -6.20 -16.14
C VAL A 68 4.51 -5.51 -14.80
N TYR A 69 3.46 -5.17 -14.05
CA TYR A 69 3.61 -4.55 -12.73
C TYR A 69 4.45 -5.42 -11.78
N GLY A 70 4.19 -6.72 -11.72
CA GLY A 70 4.91 -7.68 -10.89
C GLY A 70 6.40 -7.74 -11.21
N VAL A 71 6.77 -7.83 -12.49
CA VAL A 71 8.18 -7.85 -12.93
C VAL A 71 8.88 -6.53 -12.62
N LEU A 72 8.21 -5.40 -12.87
CA LEU A 72 8.78 -4.09 -12.55
C LEU A 72 8.98 -3.91 -11.05
N LEU A 73 8.05 -4.41 -10.22
CA LEU A 73 8.15 -4.36 -8.78
C LEU A 73 9.29 -5.26 -8.28
N TYR A 74 9.40 -6.48 -8.83
CA TYR A 74 10.49 -7.42 -8.52
C TYR A 74 11.87 -6.82 -8.77
N HIS A 75 12.02 -6.05 -9.86
CA HIS A 75 13.25 -5.35 -10.18
C HIS A 75 13.39 -3.96 -9.49
N GLU A 76 12.46 -3.59 -8.61
CA GLU A 76 12.44 -2.31 -7.87
C GLU A 76 12.36 -1.08 -8.81
N LEU A 77 11.75 -1.23 -9.98
CA LEU A 77 11.59 -0.17 -10.97
C LEU A 77 10.30 0.63 -10.77
N VAL A 78 9.36 0.10 -9.98
CA VAL A 78 8.15 0.79 -9.52
C VAL A 78 8.01 0.65 -8.01
N LYS A 79 7.27 1.58 -7.41
CA LYS A 79 6.93 1.48 -5.99
C LYS A 79 5.75 0.52 -5.79
N PRO A 80 5.71 -0.21 -4.65
CA PRO A 80 4.51 -0.95 -4.26
C PRO A 80 3.31 0.00 -4.21
N PRO A 81 2.08 -0.50 -4.40
CA PRO A 81 0.91 0.35 -4.38
C PRO A 81 0.83 0.97 -2.98
N GLN A 82 0.94 2.29 -2.90
CA GLN A 82 0.69 2.98 -1.65
C GLN A 82 -0.82 3.06 -1.47
N PRO A 83 -1.35 2.69 -0.29
CA PRO A 83 -2.76 2.83 -0.03
C PRO A 83 -3.14 4.31 -0.17
N SER A 84 -4.28 4.57 -0.83
CA SER A 84 -4.79 5.93 -0.99
C SER A 84 -5.01 6.58 0.38
N LEU A 85 -5.05 7.92 0.42
CA LEU A 85 -5.39 8.65 1.64
C LEU A 85 -6.69 8.13 2.27
N GLU A 86 -7.69 7.81 1.45
CA GLU A 86 -8.96 7.24 1.90
C GLU A 86 -8.79 5.84 2.53
N GLN A 87 -7.96 4.96 1.94
CA GLN A 87 -7.67 3.64 2.51
C GLN A 87 -6.92 3.75 3.84
N ARG A 88 -5.97 4.69 3.94
CA ARG A 88 -5.23 4.97 5.18
C ARG A 88 -6.14 5.55 6.27
N LEU A 89 -7.05 6.45 5.90
CA LEU A 89 -8.08 6.99 6.81
C LEU A 89 -9.04 5.91 7.29
N LYS A 90 -9.48 5.01 6.41
CA LYS A 90 -10.30 3.85 6.78
C LYS A 90 -9.57 2.98 7.79
N ALA A 91 -8.29 2.67 7.56
CA ALA A 91 -7.49 1.88 8.49
C ALA A 91 -7.35 2.56 9.87
N ALA A 92 -7.12 3.88 9.91
CA ALA A 92 -7.09 4.65 11.15
C ALA A 92 -8.42 4.60 11.91
N ILE A 93 -9.55 4.69 11.19
CA ILE A 93 -10.89 4.60 11.76
C ILE A 93 -11.17 3.21 12.32
N GLU A 94 -10.78 2.15 11.60
CA GLU A 94 -10.94 0.77 12.09
C GLU A 94 -10.13 0.51 13.36
N GLU A 95 -8.94 1.12 13.50
CA GLU A 95 -8.11 0.98 14.70
C GLU A 95 -8.78 1.56 15.96
N VAL A 96 -9.46 2.70 15.85
CA VAL A 96 -10.12 3.36 16.99
C VAL A 96 -11.51 2.81 17.29
N ARG A 97 -12.16 2.17 16.31
CA ARG A 97 -13.54 1.68 16.42
C ARG A 97 -13.79 0.74 17.62
N PRO A 98 -12.91 -0.21 17.99
CA PRO A 98 -13.09 -1.03 19.19
C PRO A 98 -13.26 -0.19 20.46
N ASN A 99 -12.43 0.85 20.63
CA ASN A 99 -12.51 1.75 21.78
C ASN A 99 -13.80 2.57 21.76
N LEU A 100 -14.21 3.08 20.59
CA LEU A 100 -15.47 3.81 20.45
C LEU A 100 -16.68 2.93 20.80
N LYS A 101 -16.69 1.67 20.35
CA LYS A 101 -17.75 0.71 20.62
C LYS A 101 -17.88 0.37 22.11
N ASN A 102 -16.76 0.30 22.86
CA ASN A 102 -16.80 0.14 24.32
C ASN A 102 -17.55 1.29 25.01
N HIS A 103 -17.54 2.47 24.40
CA HIS A 103 -18.29 3.65 24.85
C HIS A 103 -19.67 3.79 24.21
N HIS A 104 -20.17 2.79 23.48
CA HIS A 104 -21.44 2.79 22.73
C HIS A 104 -21.51 3.86 21.61
N GLY A 105 -20.37 4.16 20.99
CA GLY A 105 -20.30 5.04 19.83
C GLY A 105 -19.54 4.45 18.64
N ASP A 106 -19.47 5.24 17.57
CA ASP A 106 -18.74 4.92 16.34
C ASP A 106 -18.29 6.23 15.65
N VAL A 107 -17.54 6.11 14.57
CA VAL A 107 -17.11 7.24 13.73
C VAL A 107 -17.23 6.90 12.25
N GLU A 108 -17.68 7.88 11.47
CA GLU A 108 -17.78 7.80 10.01
C GLU A 108 -16.92 8.88 9.37
N LEU A 109 -16.21 8.54 8.29
CA LEU A 109 -15.52 9.51 7.44
C LEU A 109 -16.55 10.21 6.54
N VAL A 110 -16.68 11.54 6.64
CA VAL A 110 -17.66 12.32 5.87
C VAL A 110 -17.04 12.92 4.62
N SER A 111 -15.93 13.62 4.76
CA SER A 111 -15.27 14.27 3.64
C SER A 111 -13.78 14.47 3.88
N ILE A 112 -13.02 14.56 2.79
CA ILE A 112 -11.61 14.95 2.81
C ILE A 112 -11.53 16.33 2.17
N LYS A 113 -11.22 17.34 2.99
CA LYS A 113 -10.99 18.71 2.56
C LYS A 113 -9.49 18.94 2.32
N LEU A 114 -9.12 18.96 1.06
CA LEU A 114 -7.77 19.32 0.65
C LEU A 114 -7.44 20.76 1.12
N PRO A 115 -6.21 21.04 1.59
CA PRO A 115 -5.03 20.17 1.48
C PRO A 115 -4.85 19.14 2.61
N ASP A 116 -5.38 19.37 3.82
CA ASP A 116 -4.93 18.66 5.03
C ASP A 116 -6.02 18.45 6.11
N THR A 117 -7.30 18.64 5.76
CA THR A 117 -8.40 18.58 6.72
C THR A 117 -9.33 17.41 6.42
N VAL A 118 -9.73 16.67 7.45
CA VAL A 118 -10.71 15.57 7.34
C VAL A 118 -11.92 15.86 8.19
N GLU A 119 -13.10 15.64 7.63
CA GLU A 119 -14.37 15.73 8.35
C GLU A 119 -14.85 14.33 8.74
N ILE A 120 -15.13 14.16 10.01
CA ILE A 120 -15.67 12.93 10.59
C ILE A 120 -17.01 13.21 11.26
N ARG A 121 -17.89 12.21 11.31
CA ARG A 121 -19.12 12.26 12.09
C ARG A 121 -19.04 11.25 13.22
N LEU A 122 -19.21 11.73 14.45
CA LEU A 122 -19.34 10.87 15.61
C LEU A 122 -20.77 10.34 15.70
N MET A 123 -20.89 9.03 15.94
CA MET A 123 -22.15 8.30 16.00
C MET A 123 -22.37 7.72 17.40
N GLY A 124 -23.63 7.39 17.72
CA GLY A 124 -24.02 6.80 19.01
C GLY A 124 -23.96 7.79 20.18
N THR A 125 -23.69 7.27 21.37
CA THR A 125 -23.63 8.04 22.63
C THR A 125 -22.53 9.12 22.62
N CYS A 126 -21.50 8.94 21.78
CA CYS A 126 -20.40 9.88 21.59
C CYS A 126 -20.87 11.27 21.11
N ARG A 127 -22.03 11.35 20.45
CA ARG A 127 -22.58 12.61 19.93
C ARG A 127 -23.14 13.52 21.04
N ASN A 128 -23.52 12.97 22.19
CA ASN A 128 -24.27 13.67 23.24
C ASN A 128 -23.52 13.77 24.58
N CYS A 129 -22.25 13.33 24.66
CA CYS A 129 -21.47 13.38 25.89
C CYS A 129 -20.49 14.58 25.92
N PRO A 130 -20.78 15.66 26.67
CA PRO A 130 -19.98 16.89 26.66
C PRO A 130 -18.57 16.70 27.24
N THR A 131 -18.37 15.74 28.13
CA THR A 131 -17.06 15.43 28.75
C THR A 131 -16.20 14.47 27.93
N SER A 132 -16.81 13.58 27.13
CA SER A 132 -16.08 12.59 26.32
C SER A 132 -15.75 13.09 24.91
N HIS A 133 -16.47 14.11 24.41
CA HIS A 133 -16.32 14.60 23.04
C HIS A 133 -14.88 15.07 22.74
N LEU A 134 -14.27 15.84 23.64
CA LEU A 134 -12.91 16.36 23.43
C LEU A 134 -11.86 15.23 23.38
N THR A 135 -11.88 14.33 24.35
CA THR A 135 -10.89 13.24 24.47
C THR A 135 -11.04 12.21 23.35
N LEU A 136 -12.28 11.89 22.94
CA LEU A 136 -12.54 10.97 21.83
C LEU A 136 -12.11 11.57 20.49
N SER A 137 -12.41 12.84 20.24
CA SER A 137 -11.94 13.54 19.03
C SER A 137 -10.42 13.59 18.96
N GLN A 138 -9.74 13.85 20.08
CA GLN A 138 -8.27 13.81 20.15
C GLN A 138 -7.70 12.41 19.88
N GLY A 139 -8.32 11.36 20.41
CA GLY A 139 -7.91 9.98 20.15
C GLY A 139 -8.05 9.60 18.67
N ILE A 140 -9.15 10.01 18.03
CA ILE A 140 -9.37 9.79 16.60
C ILE A 140 -8.39 10.62 15.77
N GLU A 141 -8.16 11.87 16.14
CA GLU A 141 -7.18 12.74 15.48
C GLU A 141 -5.77 12.15 15.53
N GLN A 142 -5.34 11.66 16.70
CA GLN A 142 -4.03 11.05 16.87
C GLN A 142 -3.87 9.77 16.02
N ALA A 143 -4.90 8.93 15.96
CA ALA A 143 -4.88 7.73 15.12
C ALA A 143 -4.81 8.11 13.63
N ILE A 144 -5.63 9.08 13.20
CA ILE A 144 -5.60 9.60 11.83
C ILE A 144 -4.22 10.16 11.49
N GLN A 145 -3.60 10.96 12.35
CA GLN A 145 -2.26 11.52 12.11
C GLN A 145 -1.16 10.46 12.07
N THR A 146 -1.33 9.35 12.79
CA THR A 146 -0.39 8.20 12.75
C THR A 146 -0.40 7.51 11.39
N TYR A 147 -1.58 7.31 10.82
CA TYR A 147 -1.73 6.67 9.49
C TYR A 147 -1.58 7.66 8.34
N CYS A 148 -1.92 8.94 8.57
CA CYS A 148 -2.00 10.03 7.62
C CYS A 148 -1.30 11.30 8.16
N PRO A 149 0.04 11.31 8.29
CA PRO A 149 0.81 12.47 8.76
C PRO A 149 0.60 13.75 7.94
N GLU A 150 0.09 13.65 6.71
CA GLU A 150 -0.30 14.80 5.90
C GLU A 150 -1.60 15.50 6.37
N ILE A 151 -2.44 14.84 7.17
CA ILE A 151 -3.67 15.41 7.72
C ILE A 151 -3.33 16.15 9.02
N LYS A 152 -3.57 17.46 9.04
CA LYS A 152 -3.28 18.32 10.20
C LYS A 152 -4.49 18.62 11.06
N HIS A 153 -5.68 18.51 10.48
CA HIS A 153 -6.91 18.91 11.15
C HIS A 153 -8.00 17.85 10.98
N VAL A 154 -8.59 17.43 12.08
CA VAL A 154 -9.77 16.56 12.09
C VAL A 154 -10.95 17.32 12.67
N MET A 155 -11.98 17.53 11.86
CA MET A 155 -13.18 18.26 12.26
C MET A 155 -14.36 17.30 12.46
N ALA A 156 -14.95 17.33 13.66
CA ALA A 156 -16.20 16.64 13.90
C ALA A 156 -17.38 17.45 13.34
N VAL A 157 -18.07 16.91 12.35
CA VAL A 157 -19.31 17.48 11.81
C VAL A 157 -20.53 16.82 12.46
N LYS A 158 -21.65 17.55 12.48
CA LYS A 158 -22.90 17.10 13.09
C LYS A 158 -23.63 16.04 12.26
#